data_AF-L8PKP4-F1
#
_entry.id   AF-L8PKP4-F1
#
_cell.length_a   1.000
_cell.length_b   1.000
_cell.length_c   1.000
_cell.angle_alpha   90.00
_cell.angle_beta   90.00
_cell.angle_gamma   90.00
#
_symmetry.space_group_name_H-M   'P 1'
#
loop_
_entity.id
_entity.type
_entity.pdbx_description
1 polymer ?
#
loop_
_entity_poly.entity_id
_entity_poly.type
_entity_poly.pdbx_seq_one_letter_code
_entity_poly.pdbx_strand_id
1 'polypeptide(L)'
;MARTDDTGQYARHRSPSGTTPPDLPPSEGAAGSDARMPRWLPRAMVLALALVGVFQLGSWAFHQLTGLLINILIAFFLALAIEPAVSWMASRRMRRGLATAVVFLAVIIVSAGFVTLMGSVLAGQIIKIVEDFPNYLDSVINWINTHFNTELRRVDVQEGLLRSDWLRNYVQNSATGVLAVSAQVLGGLFQLLTITLFSFYFAADGPRLRRALCSVLPPSKQAEVLRAWEIAVNKTGGYLYSRGLMALISGIAHYILLESLDVPYAPVLAVWVGLVSQFIPTIGTYLAGALPMLIAFTVDPWFTLWVLIFVVVYQQFENYVLQPKLTSKTVDIHPAVAFGSVIAGTALLGAVGALIAIPAVATLQAFLGAYVKRYDVTDDPRVHGHRGRRPGAGLFARPRELWARQPAQHPADTRSSGENAI
;
A
#
# COMPACT_ATOMS: atom_id res chain seq x y z
N MET A 1 -50.94 -77.92 -8.51
CA MET A 1 -49.95 -78.69 -7.73
C MET A 1 -48.89 -79.17 -8.71
N ALA A 2 -47.60 -78.95 -8.42
CA ALA A 2 -46.41 -79.45 -9.14
C ALA A 2 -46.13 -78.82 -10.54
N ARG A 3 -45.03 -78.06 -10.65
CA ARG A 3 -43.69 -78.42 -11.19
C ARG A 3 -43.65 -78.40 -12.72
N THR A 4 -42.77 -77.55 -13.25
CA THR A 4 -42.20 -77.74 -14.59
C THR A 4 -40.72 -77.41 -14.50
N ASP A 5 -39.93 -78.45 -14.29
CA ASP A 5 -38.56 -78.49 -14.75
C ASP A 5 -38.57 -78.90 -16.22
N ASP A 6 -37.83 -78.12 -17.00
CA ASP A 6 -36.78 -78.56 -17.92
C ASP A 6 -37.12 -79.61 -18.98
N THR A 7 -36.82 -79.29 -20.23
CA THR A 7 -36.11 -80.13 -21.20
C THR A 7 -36.25 -79.55 -22.61
N GLY A 8 -35.16 -79.58 -23.39
CA GLY A 8 -35.29 -79.56 -24.85
C GLY A 8 -34.17 -78.90 -25.65
N GLN A 9 -32.91 -79.26 -25.41
CA GLN A 9 -31.91 -79.19 -26.49
C GLN A 9 -31.96 -80.52 -27.24
N TYR A 10 -32.08 -80.51 -28.58
CA TYR A 10 -31.29 -81.36 -29.49
C TYR A 10 -31.53 -80.98 -30.97
N ALA A 11 -30.43 -80.59 -31.61
CA ALA A 11 -29.95 -81.03 -32.92
C ALA A 11 -30.90 -81.12 -34.15
N ARG A 12 -30.65 -80.17 -35.07
CA ARG A 12 -30.37 -80.31 -36.52
C ARG A 12 -31.15 -81.37 -37.33
N HIS A 13 -32.02 -80.87 -38.21
CA HIS A 13 -32.41 -81.54 -39.45
C HIS A 13 -31.71 -80.90 -40.67
N ARG A 14 -31.27 -81.74 -41.60
CA ARG A 14 -30.67 -81.41 -42.91
C ARG A 14 -31.74 -81.34 -44.03
N SER A 15 -31.49 -80.43 -44.97
CA SER A 15 -31.80 -80.48 -46.43
C SER A 15 -33.26 -80.26 -46.88
N PRO A 16 -33.55 -79.95 -48.17
CA PRO A 16 -32.71 -79.38 -49.24
C PRO A 16 -33.36 -78.21 -50.04
N SER A 17 -32.52 -77.60 -50.89
CA SER A 17 -32.76 -76.77 -52.08
C SER A 17 -34.17 -76.55 -52.66
N GLY A 18 -34.46 -75.27 -52.93
CA GLY A 18 -35.00 -74.83 -54.22
C GLY A 18 -36.36 -74.12 -54.18
N THR A 19 -36.34 -72.79 -54.24
CA THR A 19 -37.32 -71.94 -54.95
C THR A 19 -36.80 -70.50 -54.95
N THR A 20 -36.44 -69.98 -56.13
CA THR A 20 -36.07 -68.58 -56.38
C THR A 20 -37.35 -67.76 -56.59
N PRO A 21 -37.50 -66.57 -55.99
CA PRO A 21 -37.40 -65.30 -56.76
C PRO A 21 -36.98 -64.08 -55.88
N PRO A 22 -36.86 -62.84 -56.40
CA PRO A 22 -36.49 -62.33 -57.73
C PRO A 22 -35.19 -61.47 -57.68
N ASP A 23 -34.71 -61.01 -58.84
CA ASP A 23 -33.45 -60.26 -59.03
C ASP A 23 -33.35 -59.01 -58.14
N LEU A 24 -32.37 -59.04 -57.22
CA LEU A 24 -31.89 -57.88 -56.48
C LEU A 24 -30.89 -57.10 -57.37
N PRO A 25 -30.95 -55.75 -57.40
CA PRO A 25 -29.98 -54.95 -58.15
C PRO A 25 -28.57 -55.23 -57.62
N PRO A 26 -27.53 -55.07 -58.48
CA PRO A 26 -26.17 -55.45 -58.12
C PRO A 26 -25.78 -54.74 -56.82
N SER A 27 -25.47 -55.53 -55.79
CA SER A 27 -24.93 -55.03 -54.54
C SER A 27 -23.52 -54.47 -54.80
N GLU A 28 -23.46 -53.25 -55.29
CA GLU A 28 -22.28 -52.41 -55.17
C GLU A 28 -21.98 -52.24 -53.68
N GLY A 29 -20.77 -52.61 -53.28
CA GLY A 29 -20.15 -52.07 -52.08
C GLY A 29 -20.49 -52.77 -50.76
N ALA A 30 -20.11 -54.04 -50.61
CA ALA A 30 -19.56 -54.50 -49.33
C ALA A 30 -18.05 -54.21 -49.28
N ALA A 31 -17.65 -52.99 -49.66
CA ALA A 31 -16.37 -52.46 -49.22
C ALA A 31 -16.58 -52.16 -47.74
N GLY A 32 -15.98 -52.98 -46.86
CA GLY A 32 -15.84 -52.60 -45.46
C GLY A 32 -15.31 -51.18 -45.44
N SER A 33 -16.12 -50.23 -45.00
CA SER A 33 -15.66 -48.89 -44.68
C SER A 33 -14.79 -49.06 -43.45
N ASP A 34 -13.54 -49.44 -43.71
CA ASP A 34 -12.36 -49.15 -42.92
C ASP A 34 -12.49 -47.66 -42.60
N ALA A 35 -13.20 -47.32 -41.52
CA ALA A 35 -13.39 -45.97 -41.03
C ALA A 35 -12.04 -45.54 -40.43
N ARG A 36 -11.04 -45.42 -41.30
CA ARG A 36 -9.71 -44.97 -40.99
C ARG A 36 -9.87 -43.55 -40.49
N MET A 37 -9.57 -43.36 -39.21
CA MET A 37 -9.55 -42.03 -38.60
C MET A 37 -8.83 -41.07 -39.55
N PRO A 38 -9.42 -39.90 -39.86
CA PRO A 38 -8.80 -38.93 -40.74
C PRO A 38 -7.39 -38.61 -40.24
N ARG A 39 -6.38 -38.70 -41.12
CA ARG A 39 -4.95 -38.57 -40.76
C ARG A 39 -4.58 -37.22 -40.13
N TRP A 40 -5.46 -36.22 -40.22
CA TRP A 40 -5.32 -34.91 -39.60
C TRP A 40 -5.73 -34.89 -38.11
N LEU A 41 -6.64 -35.79 -37.69
CA LEU A 41 -7.17 -35.87 -36.33
C LEU A 41 -6.08 -36.18 -35.28
N PRO A 42 -5.19 -37.19 -35.45
CA PRO A 42 -4.13 -37.44 -34.48
C PRO A 42 -3.09 -36.31 -34.43
N ARG A 43 -2.81 -35.65 -35.56
CA ARG A 43 -1.91 -34.48 -35.60
C ARG A 43 -2.50 -33.28 -34.87
N ALA A 44 -3.79 -33.00 -35.09
CA ALA A 44 -4.52 -31.95 -34.38
C ALA A 44 -4.63 -32.25 -32.89
N MET A 45 -4.85 -33.51 -32.50
CA MET A 45 -4.92 -33.93 -31.10
C MET A 45 -3.57 -33.82 -30.39
N VAL A 46 -2.47 -34.19 -31.05
CA VAL A 46 -1.11 -33.99 -30.52
C VAL A 46 -0.77 -32.50 -30.39
N LEU A 47 -1.12 -31.67 -31.37
CA LEU A 47 -0.95 -30.22 -31.30
C LEU A 47 -1.78 -29.59 -30.17
N ALA A 48 -3.04 -30.01 -30.01
CA ALA A 48 -3.90 -29.54 -28.93
C ALA A 48 -3.37 -29.95 -27.55
N LEU A 49 -2.95 -31.21 -27.39
CA LEU A 49 -2.34 -31.70 -26.16
C LEU A 49 -1.00 -31.01 -25.86
N ALA A 50 -0.19 -30.74 -26.88
CA ALA A 50 1.05 -29.98 -26.73
C ALA A 50 0.76 -28.53 -26.30
N LEU A 51 -0.25 -27.88 -26.89
CA LEU A 51 -0.65 -26.53 -26.51
C LEU A 51 -1.17 -26.48 -25.07
N VAL A 52 -2.00 -27.44 -24.65
CA VAL A 52 -2.48 -27.59 -23.26
C VAL A 52 -1.31 -27.89 -22.32
N GLY A 53 -0.37 -28.75 -22.73
CA GLY A 53 0.83 -29.06 -21.98
C GLY A 53 1.70 -27.83 -21.75
N VAL A 54 2.00 -27.07 -22.81
CA VAL A 54 2.74 -25.80 -22.74
C VAL A 54 2.00 -24.77 -21.88
N PHE A 55 0.67 -24.68 -21.99
CA PHE A 55 -0.13 -23.80 -21.15
C PHE A 55 -0.08 -24.19 -19.68
N GLN A 56 -0.20 -25.48 -19.34
CA GLN A 56 -0.09 -25.97 -17.97
C GLN A 56 1.33 -25.76 -17.40
N LEU A 57 2.37 -26.05 -18.19
CA LEU A 57 3.76 -25.84 -17.79
C LEU A 57 4.05 -24.35 -17.57
N GLY A 58 3.53 -23.50 -18.47
CA GLY A 58 3.60 -22.04 -18.34
C GLY A 58 2.86 -21.52 -17.12
N SER A 59 1.65 -22.05 -16.84
CA SER A 59 0.85 -21.68 -15.66
C SER A 59 1.52 -22.13 -14.36
N TRP A 60 2.08 -23.34 -14.32
CA TRP A 60 2.83 -23.85 -13.18
C TRP A 60 4.09 -23.02 -12.92
N ALA A 61 4.88 -22.74 -13.97
CA ALA A 61 6.05 -21.90 -13.87
C ALA A 61 5.69 -20.48 -13.43
N PHE A 62 4.60 -19.90 -13.96
CA PHE A 62 4.11 -18.59 -13.56
C PHE A 62 3.73 -18.54 -12.08
N HIS A 63 2.99 -19.54 -11.58
CA HIS A 63 2.66 -19.62 -10.16
C HIS A 63 3.90 -19.76 -9.27
N GLN A 64 4.87 -20.58 -9.67
CA GLN A 64 6.11 -20.75 -8.93
C GLN A 64 6.98 -19.48 -8.92
N LEU A 65 6.96 -18.72 -10.04
CA LEU A 65 7.71 -17.48 -10.20
C LEU A 65 6.96 -16.25 -9.64
N THR A 66 5.66 -16.36 -9.32
CA THR A 66 4.86 -15.22 -8.84
C THR A 66 5.49 -14.59 -7.60
N GLY A 67 5.97 -15.39 -6.65
CA GLY A 67 6.66 -14.88 -5.46
C GLY A 67 7.95 -14.13 -5.78
N LEU A 68 8.73 -14.62 -6.74
CA LEU A 68 9.95 -13.96 -7.21
C LEU A 68 9.62 -12.66 -7.97
N LEU A 69 8.60 -12.66 -8.83
CA LEU A 69 8.12 -11.48 -9.55
C LEU A 69 7.63 -10.39 -8.58
N ILE A 70 6.94 -10.78 -7.52
CA ILE A 70 6.53 -9.88 -6.44
C ILE A 70 7.76 -9.28 -5.74
N ASN A 71 8.76 -10.09 -5.38
CA ASN A 71 9.98 -9.59 -4.75
C ASN A 71 10.75 -8.64 -5.68
N ILE A 72 10.82 -8.94 -6.98
CA ILE A 72 11.41 -8.05 -8.00
C ILE A 72 10.62 -6.75 -8.11
N LEU A 73 9.29 -6.80 -8.09
CA LEU A 73 8.43 -5.62 -8.13
C LEU A 73 8.67 -4.73 -6.90
N ILE A 74 8.71 -5.32 -5.71
CA ILE A 74 9.04 -4.62 -4.47
C ILE A 74 10.43 -3.98 -4.56
N ALA A 75 11.42 -4.76 -5.02
CA ALA A 75 12.79 -4.28 -5.19
C ALA A 75 12.89 -3.12 -6.19
N PHE A 76 12.12 -3.17 -7.28
CA PHE A 76 12.02 -2.10 -8.26
C PHE A 76 11.48 -0.81 -7.65
N PHE A 77 10.39 -0.88 -6.89
CA PHE A 77 9.86 0.29 -6.21
C PHE A 77 10.78 0.83 -5.12
N LEU A 78 11.43 -0.06 -4.36
CA LEU A 78 12.44 0.34 -3.39
C LEU A 78 13.63 1.06 -4.07
N ALA A 79 14.00 0.62 -5.28
CA ALA A 79 15.05 1.26 -6.06
C ALA A 79 14.61 2.66 -6.53
N LEU A 80 13.37 2.80 -7.01
CA LEU A 80 12.79 4.11 -7.37
C LEU A 80 12.69 5.06 -6.17
N ALA A 81 12.40 4.52 -4.98
CA ALA A 81 12.33 5.25 -3.73
C ALA A 81 13.70 5.82 -3.30
N ILE A 82 14.76 5.04 -3.49
CA ILE A 82 16.14 5.40 -3.11
C ILE A 82 16.85 6.22 -4.20
N GLU A 83 16.39 6.15 -5.46
CA GLU A 83 16.98 6.83 -6.62
C GLU A 83 17.26 8.34 -6.43
N PRO A 84 16.37 9.16 -5.83
CA PRO A 84 16.68 10.58 -5.60
C PRO A 84 17.89 10.79 -4.68
N ALA A 85 18.04 9.97 -3.63
CA ALA A 85 19.18 10.05 -2.73
C ALA A 85 20.47 9.58 -3.42
N VAL A 86 20.39 8.51 -4.23
CA VAL A 86 21.53 7.99 -5.01
C VAL A 86 21.97 8.99 -6.07
N SER A 87 21.03 9.57 -6.82
CA SER A 87 21.31 10.57 -7.85
C SER A 87 21.91 11.86 -7.28
N TRP A 88 21.44 12.30 -6.11
CA TRP A 88 22.02 13.43 -5.38
C TRP A 88 23.46 13.17 -4.92
N MET A 89 23.79 11.97 -4.46
CA MET A 89 25.18 11.62 -4.14
C MET A 89 26.04 11.43 -5.41
N ALA A 90 25.47 10.84 -6.47
CA ALA A 90 26.16 10.65 -7.74
C ALA A 90 26.49 12.00 -8.42
N SER A 91 25.62 13.01 -8.29
CA SER A 91 25.89 14.37 -8.79
C SER A 91 27.02 15.06 -8.01
N ARG A 92 27.29 14.64 -6.76
CA ARG A 92 28.43 15.08 -5.93
C ARG A 92 29.72 14.29 -6.20
N ARG A 93 29.92 13.80 -7.43
CA ARG A 93 31.15 13.14 -7.91
C ARG A 93 31.40 11.72 -7.40
N MET A 94 30.47 11.10 -6.66
CA MET A 94 30.58 9.68 -6.28
C MET A 94 30.22 8.74 -7.44
N ARG A 95 30.95 7.62 -7.56
CA ARG A 95 30.57 6.54 -8.48
C ARG A 95 29.20 6.00 -8.07
N ARG A 96 28.31 5.81 -9.05
CA ARG A 96 26.90 5.45 -8.79
C ARG A 96 26.73 4.17 -7.96
N GLY A 97 27.60 3.16 -8.15
CA GLY A 97 27.61 1.96 -7.32
C GLY A 97 27.94 2.23 -5.84
N LEU A 98 28.91 3.12 -5.55
CA LEU A 98 29.23 3.53 -4.18
C LEU A 98 28.12 4.37 -3.56
N ALA A 99 27.53 5.30 -4.32
CA ALA A 99 26.38 6.06 -3.86
C ALA A 99 25.21 5.14 -3.47
N THR A 100 24.93 4.14 -4.30
CA THR A 100 23.90 3.13 -4.03
C THR A 100 24.22 2.33 -2.77
N ALA A 101 25.45 1.86 -2.61
CA ALA A 101 25.89 1.11 -1.43
C ALA A 101 25.74 1.92 -0.14
N VAL A 102 26.11 3.21 -0.17
CA VAL A 102 26.00 4.10 0.99
C VAL A 102 24.54 4.34 1.37
N VAL A 103 23.63 4.59 0.42
CA VAL A 103 22.20 4.74 0.78
C VAL A 103 21.63 3.45 1.33
N PHE A 104 21.90 2.30 0.69
CA PHE A 104 21.41 1.01 1.17
C PHE A 104 21.91 0.70 2.58
N LEU A 105 23.20 0.91 2.82
CA LEU A 105 23.79 0.72 4.13
C LEU A 105 23.14 1.64 5.17
N ALA A 106 22.93 2.91 4.85
CA ALA A 106 22.24 3.85 5.72
C ALA A 106 20.80 3.40 6.03
N VAL A 107 20.03 2.97 5.03
CA VAL A 107 18.66 2.47 5.20
C VAL A 107 18.65 1.20 6.06
N ILE A 108 19.57 0.27 5.84
CA ILE A 108 19.68 -0.97 6.63
C ILE A 108 20.05 -0.64 8.08
N ILE A 109 21.04 0.22 8.31
CA ILE A 109 21.45 0.60 9.67
C ILE A 109 20.32 1.31 10.41
N VAL A 110 19.66 2.28 9.77
CA VAL A 110 18.52 3.01 10.38
C VAL A 110 17.37 2.05 10.68
N SER A 111 17.03 1.15 9.75
CA SER A 111 15.93 0.19 9.92
C SER A 111 16.25 -0.85 11.00
N ALA A 112 17.44 -1.44 10.98
CA ALA A 112 17.88 -2.42 11.97
C ALA A 112 18.02 -1.80 13.37
N GLY A 113 18.58 -0.59 13.45
CA GLY A 113 18.65 0.19 14.69
C GLY A 113 17.26 0.49 15.24
N PHE A 114 16.34 0.97 14.39
CA PHE A 114 14.96 1.23 14.79
C PHE A 114 14.25 -0.04 15.29
N VAL A 115 14.32 -1.14 14.55
CA VAL A 115 13.67 -2.41 14.96
C VAL A 115 14.25 -2.94 16.26
N THR A 116 15.58 -2.86 16.44
CA THR A 116 16.24 -3.34 17.66
C THR A 116 15.86 -2.48 18.87
N LEU A 117 15.90 -1.16 18.73
CA LEU A 117 15.52 -0.22 19.80
C LEU A 117 14.03 -0.31 20.12
N MET A 118 13.16 -0.41 19.10
CA MET A 118 11.73 -0.57 19.32
C MET A 118 11.41 -1.91 19.97
N GLY A 119 12.06 -2.98 19.51
CA GLY A 119 11.90 -4.32 20.06
C GLY A 119 12.29 -4.38 21.54
N SER A 120 13.38 -3.72 21.94
CA SER A 120 13.78 -3.67 23.35
C SER A 120 12.84 -2.82 24.20
N VAL A 121 12.37 -1.68 23.68
CA VAL A 121 11.36 -0.83 24.37
C VAL A 121 10.05 -1.58 24.57
N LEU A 122 9.53 -2.22 23.52
CA LEU A 122 8.28 -2.99 23.59
C LEU A 122 8.42 -4.18 24.54
N ALA A 123 9.52 -4.94 24.45
CA ALA A 123 9.76 -6.07 25.34
C ALA A 123 9.85 -5.62 26.81
N GLY A 124 10.61 -4.55 27.09
CA GLY A 124 10.72 -3.98 28.42
C GLY A 124 9.38 -3.48 28.97
N GLN A 125 8.55 -2.85 28.13
CA GLN A 125 7.24 -2.39 28.54
C GLN A 125 6.27 -3.54 28.80
N ILE A 126 6.25 -4.57 27.96
CA ILE A 126 5.38 -5.74 28.16
C ILE A 126 5.72 -6.42 29.49
N ILE A 127 7.02 -6.59 29.80
CA ILE A 127 7.46 -7.16 31.08
C ILE A 127 6.96 -6.32 32.25
N LYS A 128 7.19 -4.99 32.22
CA LYS A 128 6.70 -4.08 33.27
C LYS A 128 5.18 -4.12 33.45
N ILE A 129 4.42 -4.09 32.35
CA ILE A 129 2.96 -4.15 32.41
C ILE A 129 2.50 -5.46 33.04
N VAL A 130 3.15 -6.59 32.74
CA VAL A 130 2.80 -7.90 33.30
C VAL A 130 3.18 -7.99 34.79
N GLU A 131 4.35 -7.47 35.17
CA GLU A 131 4.83 -7.47 36.56
C GLU A 131 4.00 -6.52 37.45
N ASP A 132 3.72 -5.31 36.98
CA ASP A 132 2.98 -4.28 37.71
C ASP A 132 1.47 -4.31 37.46
N PHE A 133 0.97 -5.29 36.69
CA PHE A 133 -0.46 -5.44 36.39
C PHE A 133 -1.36 -5.36 37.65
N PRO A 134 -1.01 -6.01 38.78
CA PRO A 134 -1.82 -5.92 39.99
C PRO A 134 -1.88 -4.49 40.54
N ASN A 135 -0.75 -3.76 40.51
CA ASN A 135 -0.64 -2.40 41.04
C ASN A 135 -1.37 -1.37 40.13
N TYR A 136 -1.38 -1.60 38.81
CA TYR A 136 -2.16 -0.78 37.89
C TYR A 136 -3.67 -0.96 38.08
N LEU A 137 -4.13 -2.20 38.24
CA LEU A 137 -5.53 -2.47 38.57
C LEU A 137 -5.92 -1.77 39.86
N ASP A 138 -5.05 -1.77 40.86
CA ASP A 138 -5.31 -1.10 42.14
C ASP A 138 -5.42 0.41 42.00
N SER A 139 -4.50 1.01 41.23
CA SER A 139 -4.47 2.45 41.00
C SER A 139 -5.71 2.92 40.22
N VAL A 140 -6.13 2.14 39.21
CA VAL A 140 -7.34 2.43 38.43
C VAL A 140 -8.60 2.23 39.27
N ILE A 141 -8.72 1.13 40.01
CA ILE A 141 -9.85 0.86 40.92
C ILE A 141 -9.94 1.98 41.97
N ASN A 142 -8.81 2.38 42.56
CA ASN A 142 -8.78 3.43 43.57
C ASN A 142 -9.14 4.81 42.97
N TRP A 143 -8.67 5.13 41.76
CA TRP A 143 -9.05 6.36 41.06
C TRP A 143 -10.56 6.39 40.74
N ILE A 144 -11.12 5.28 40.22
CA ILE A 144 -12.56 5.18 39.92
C ILE A 144 -13.39 5.28 41.21
N ASN A 145 -13.00 4.55 42.26
CA ASN A 145 -13.71 4.58 43.54
C ASN A 145 -13.68 5.98 44.17
N THR A 146 -12.55 6.69 44.07
CA THR A 146 -12.40 8.06 44.61
C THR A 146 -13.15 9.10 43.77
N HIS A 147 -13.22 8.95 42.45
CA HIS A 147 -13.82 9.96 41.56
C HIS A 147 -15.31 9.74 41.28
N PHE A 148 -15.78 8.49 41.34
CA PHE A 148 -17.17 8.11 41.07
C PHE A 148 -17.92 7.56 42.29
N ASN A 149 -17.30 7.50 43.46
CA ASN A 149 -17.91 7.05 44.72
C ASN A 149 -18.48 5.61 44.62
N THR A 150 -17.77 4.74 43.92
CA THR A 150 -18.11 3.32 43.71
C THR A 150 -17.27 2.43 44.64
N GLU A 151 -17.74 1.23 44.97
CA GLU A 151 -16.96 0.20 45.70
C GLU A 151 -16.62 -0.99 44.80
N LEU A 152 -15.72 -0.81 43.83
CA LEU A 152 -15.20 -1.91 43.02
C LEU A 152 -14.13 -2.69 43.83
N ARG A 153 -14.29 -4.01 43.96
CA ARG A 153 -13.33 -4.91 44.64
C ARG A 153 -12.52 -5.75 43.64
N ARG A 154 -11.26 -5.96 43.99
CA ARG A 154 -10.21 -6.67 43.21
C ARG A 154 -10.56 -8.13 42.81
N VAL A 155 -11.49 -8.74 43.54
CA VAL A 155 -11.78 -10.19 43.50
C VAL A 155 -12.57 -10.61 42.24
N ASP A 156 -13.34 -9.72 41.62
CA ASP A 156 -14.14 -10.07 40.42
C ASP A 156 -13.35 -10.02 39.10
N VAL A 157 -12.15 -9.43 39.10
CA VAL A 157 -11.33 -9.21 37.87
C VAL A 157 -10.17 -10.20 37.77
N GLN A 158 -9.66 -10.72 38.90
CA GLN A 158 -8.51 -11.63 38.94
C GLN A 158 -8.82 -13.05 38.44
N GLU A 159 -10.03 -13.58 38.66
CA GLU A 159 -10.38 -14.95 38.26
C GLU A 159 -10.60 -15.13 36.75
N GLY A 160 -10.93 -14.05 36.01
CA GLY A 160 -11.16 -14.10 34.57
C GLY A 160 -9.89 -13.96 33.69
N LEU A 161 -8.85 -13.27 34.18
CA LEU A 161 -7.68 -12.90 33.37
C LEU A 161 -6.48 -13.86 33.55
N LEU A 162 -6.26 -14.37 34.77
CA LEU A 162 -5.14 -15.30 35.08
C LEU A 162 -5.35 -16.72 34.54
N ARG A 163 -6.57 -17.05 34.10
CA ARG A 163 -6.94 -18.31 33.46
C ARG A 163 -6.98 -18.23 31.92
N SER A 164 -6.56 -17.11 31.33
CA SER A 164 -6.62 -16.92 29.89
C SER A 164 -5.61 -17.82 29.17
N ASP A 165 -6.13 -18.74 28.36
CA ASP A 165 -5.35 -19.67 27.54
C ASP A 165 -4.35 -18.97 26.60
N TRP A 166 -4.55 -17.68 26.30
CA TRP A 166 -3.67 -16.88 25.45
C TRP A 166 -2.24 -16.77 26.00
N LEU A 167 -2.06 -16.53 27.31
CA LEU A 167 -0.72 -16.36 27.89
C LEU A 167 0.03 -17.70 27.95
N ARG A 168 -0.67 -18.79 28.31
CA ARG A 168 -0.11 -20.16 28.28
C ARG A 168 0.21 -20.61 26.85
N ASN A 169 -0.66 -20.34 25.88
CA ASN A 169 -0.41 -20.66 24.46
C ASN A 169 0.73 -19.83 23.87
N TYR A 170 0.91 -18.56 24.27
CA TYR A 170 2.05 -17.74 23.82
C TYR A 170 3.39 -18.28 24.35
N VAL A 171 3.42 -18.68 25.63
CA VAL A 171 4.60 -19.27 26.28
C VAL A 171 4.88 -20.69 25.75
N GLN A 172 3.85 -21.52 25.53
CA GLN A 172 3.98 -22.88 24.99
C GLN A 172 4.32 -22.91 23.49
N ASN A 173 3.80 -21.97 22.69
CA ASN A 173 4.15 -21.84 21.26
C ASN A 173 5.57 -21.28 21.07
N SER A 174 6.11 -20.57 22.05
CA SER A 174 7.51 -20.12 22.05
C SER A 174 8.49 -21.27 22.32
N ALA A 175 8.06 -22.35 22.98
CA ALA A 175 8.92 -23.47 23.37
C ALA A 175 9.06 -24.60 22.33
N THR A 176 8.13 -24.72 21.36
CA THR A 176 8.03 -25.90 20.48
C THR A 176 8.37 -25.66 19.01
N GLY A 177 8.81 -24.44 18.65
CA GLY A 177 9.00 -24.04 17.25
C GLY A 177 10.43 -23.73 16.81
N VAL A 178 11.51 -24.12 17.50
CA VAL A 178 12.87 -23.65 17.15
C VAL A 178 13.23 -23.94 15.69
N LEU A 179 12.85 -25.12 15.16
CA LEU A 179 13.08 -25.48 13.75
C LEU A 179 12.16 -24.72 12.77
N ALA A 180 10.89 -24.48 13.14
CA ALA A 180 9.95 -23.74 12.28
C ALA A 180 10.26 -22.24 12.25
N VAL A 181 10.61 -21.66 13.40
CA VAL A 181 11.04 -20.26 13.54
C VAL A 181 12.37 -20.05 12.82
N SER A 182 13.34 -20.97 12.94
CA SER A 182 14.60 -20.84 12.19
C SER A 182 14.41 -20.96 10.69
N ALA A 183 13.56 -21.87 10.19
CA ALA A 183 13.23 -21.95 8.76
C ALA A 183 12.55 -20.67 8.25
N GLN A 184 11.65 -20.09 9.04
CA GLN A 184 10.98 -18.83 8.69
C GLN A 184 11.92 -17.62 8.73
N VAL A 185 12.83 -17.56 9.70
CA VAL A 185 13.88 -16.53 9.78
C VAL A 185 14.84 -16.64 8.60
N LEU A 186 15.28 -17.85 8.25
CA LEU A 186 16.14 -18.09 7.08
C LEU A 186 15.42 -17.72 5.77
N GLY A 187 14.15 -18.10 5.62
CA GLY A 187 13.32 -17.72 4.48
C GLY A 187 13.15 -16.20 4.37
N GLY A 188 12.86 -15.53 5.48
CA GLY A 188 12.74 -14.08 5.56
C GLY A 188 14.07 -13.36 5.25
N LEU A 189 15.20 -13.89 5.72
CA LEU A 189 16.53 -13.38 5.40
C LEU A 189 16.83 -13.52 3.91
N PHE A 190 16.52 -14.67 3.31
CA PHE A 190 16.71 -14.88 1.88
C PHE A 190 15.81 -13.95 1.05
N GLN A 191 14.57 -13.73 1.48
CA GLN A 191 13.66 -12.78 0.84
C GLN A 191 14.19 -11.34 0.94
N LEU A 192 14.62 -10.91 2.13
CA LEU A 192 15.23 -9.59 2.34
C LEU A 192 16.49 -9.41 1.51
N LEU A 193 17.37 -10.42 1.47
CA LEU A 193 18.58 -10.41 0.65
C LEU A 193 18.23 -10.28 -0.83
N THR A 194 17.25 -11.05 -1.30
CA THR A 194 16.77 -10.99 -2.69
C THR A 194 16.27 -9.59 -3.04
N ILE A 195 15.36 -9.03 -2.23
CA ILE A 195 14.80 -7.70 -2.45
C ILE A 195 15.92 -6.64 -2.45
N THR A 196 16.82 -6.72 -1.47
CA THR A 196 17.94 -5.78 -1.31
C THR A 196 18.89 -5.85 -2.50
N LEU A 197 19.26 -7.06 -2.94
CA LEU A 197 20.18 -7.27 -4.05
C LEU A 197 19.60 -6.78 -5.37
N PHE A 198 18.36 -7.17 -5.70
CA PHE A 198 17.69 -6.70 -6.92
C PHE A 198 17.52 -5.18 -6.90
N SER A 199 17.16 -4.61 -5.75
CA SER A 199 16.96 -3.17 -5.61
C SER A 199 18.29 -2.41 -5.75
N PHE A 200 19.37 -2.94 -5.17
CA PHE A 200 20.72 -2.44 -5.36
C PHE A 200 21.13 -2.44 -6.83
N TYR A 201 20.95 -3.57 -7.55
CA TYR A 201 21.26 -3.63 -8.98
C TYR A 201 20.41 -2.66 -9.80
N PHE A 202 19.11 -2.56 -9.53
CA PHE A 202 18.23 -1.62 -10.24
C PHE A 202 18.62 -0.15 -10.01
N ALA A 203 19.01 0.22 -8.78
CA ALA A 203 19.44 1.59 -8.49
C ALA A 203 20.84 1.90 -9.06
N ALA A 204 21.79 0.98 -8.88
CA ALA A 204 23.17 1.13 -9.33
C ALA A 204 23.27 1.17 -10.86
N ASP A 205 22.62 0.23 -11.55
CA ASP A 205 22.60 0.09 -13.01
C ASP A 205 21.37 0.74 -13.68
N GLY A 206 20.62 1.58 -12.97
CA GLY A 206 19.42 2.26 -13.48
C GLY A 206 19.57 2.87 -14.89
N PRO A 207 20.68 3.57 -15.23
CA PRO A 207 20.90 4.10 -16.58
C PRO A 207 21.12 3.01 -17.63
N ARG A 208 21.72 1.86 -17.27
CA ARG A 208 21.90 0.72 -18.18
C ARG A 208 20.57 0.00 -18.40
N LEU A 209 19.78 -0.22 -17.34
CA LEU A 209 18.44 -0.78 -17.43
C LEU A 209 17.54 0.07 -18.34
N ARG A 210 17.56 1.39 -18.16
CA ARG A 210 16.84 2.34 -19.01
C ARG A 210 17.25 2.23 -20.48
N ARG A 211 18.55 2.14 -20.77
CA ARG A 211 19.06 1.95 -22.14
C ARG A 211 18.63 0.61 -22.73
N ALA A 212 18.72 -0.47 -21.97
CA ALA A 212 18.32 -1.81 -22.42
C ALA A 212 16.82 -1.90 -22.74
N LEU A 213 15.96 -1.28 -21.92
CA LEU A 213 14.53 -1.18 -22.21
C LEU A 213 14.26 -0.34 -23.47
N CYS A 214 14.99 0.77 -23.66
CA CYS A 214 14.83 1.61 -24.85
C CYS A 214 15.37 0.94 -26.13
N SER A 215 16.38 0.06 -26.04
CA SER A 215 16.97 -0.58 -27.22
C SER A 215 16.06 -1.59 -27.92
N VAL A 216 15.03 -2.09 -27.23
CA VAL A 216 14.03 -3.01 -27.81
C VAL A 216 12.88 -2.23 -28.48
N LEU A 217 12.79 -0.92 -28.27
CA LEU A 217 11.69 -0.08 -28.74
C LEU A 217 12.04 0.71 -30.01
N PRO A 218 11.08 0.93 -30.91
CA PRO A 218 11.24 1.85 -32.04
C PRO A 218 11.61 3.27 -31.58
N PRO A 219 12.43 4.02 -32.32
CA PRO A 219 12.89 5.36 -31.92
C PRO A 219 11.77 6.34 -31.55
N SER A 220 10.62 6.26 -32.23
CA SER A 220 9.44 7.09 -31.96
C SER A 220 8.84 6.88 -30.57
N LYS A 221 9.02 5.70 -29.97
CA LYS A 221 8.50 5.33 -28.63
C LYS A 221 9.52 5.50 -27.52
N GLN A 222 10.81 5.63 -27.83
CA GLN A 222 11.86 5.79 -26.83
C GLN A 222 11.69 7.06 -26.00
N ALA A 223 11.32 8.19 -26.64
CA ALA A 223 11.11 9.46 -25.94
C ALA A 223 9.91 9.40 -24.98
N GLU A 224 8.81 8.75 -25.38
CA GLU A 224 7.61 8.55 -24.53
C GLU A 224 7.96 7.73 -23.28
N VAL A 225 8.68 6.62 -23.44
CA VAL A 225 9.08 5.74 -22.33
C VAL A 225 10.08 6.41 -21.38
N LEU A 226 11.06 7.15 -21.91
CA LEU A 226 12.00 7.91 -21.10
C LEU A 226 11.28 8.98 -20.26
N ARG A 227 10.31 9.67 -20.85
CA ARG A 227 9.49 10.65 -20.14
C ARG A 227 8.64 9.99 -19.05
N ALA A 228 8.01 8.86 -19.34
CA ALA A 228 7.22 8.12 -18.36
C ALA A 228 8.09 7.62 -17.18
N TRP A 229 9.30 7.13 -17.47
CA TRP A 229 10.27 6.74 -16.46
C TRP A 229 10.65 7.90 -15.54
N GLU A 230 10.98 9.06 -16.11
CA GLU A 230 11.37 10.24 -15.34
C GLU A 230 10.22 10.77 -14.47
N ILE A 231 8.99 10.77 -14.99
CA ILE A 231 7.80 11.08 -14.20
C ILE A 231 7.64 10.09 -13.04
N ALA A 232 7.83 8.78 -13.30
CA ALA A 232 7.70 7.75 -12.27
C ALA A 232 8.72 7.93 -11.14
N VAL A 233 9.99 8.19 -11.48
CA VAL A 233 11.05 8.48 -10.51
C VAL A 233 10.74 9.75 -9.72
N ASN A 234 10.38 10.85 -10.40
CA ASN A 234 10.12 12.13 -9.74
C ASN A 234 8.89 12.09 -8.83
N LYS A 235 7.81 11.41 -9.24
CA LYS A 235 6.61 11.25 -8.40
C LYS A 235 6.87 10.34 -7.20
N THR A 236 7.50 9.18 -7.42
CA THR A 236 7.80 8.22 -6.35
C THR A 236 8.79 8.82 -5.35
N GLY A 237 9.88 9.37 -5.86
CA GLY A 237 10.93 9.99 -5.06
C GLY A 237 10.45 11.23 -4.32
N GLY A 238 9.70 12.11 -4.99
CA GLY A 238 9.12 13.27 -4.34
C GLY A 238 8.09 12.89 -3.26
N TYR A 239 7.25 11.88 -3.51
CA TYR A 239 6.31 11.37 -2.51
C TYR A 239 7.05 10.87 -1.28
N LEU A 240 8.05 10.01 -1.47
CA LEU A 240 8.84 9.46 -0.38
C LEU A 240 9.63 10.54 0.38
N TYR A 241 10.18 11.52 -0.34
CA TYR A 241 10.85 12.67 0.26
C TYR A 241 9.87 13.49 1.12
N SER A 242 8.67 13.79 0.60
CA SER A 242 7.65 14.52 1.36
C SER A 242 7.23 13.77 2.62
N ARG A 243 7.04 12.45 2.55
CA ARG A 243 6.71 11.58 3.69
C ARG A 243 7.85 11.48 4.70
N GLY A 244 9.09 11.34 4.22
CA GLY A 244 10.26 11.32 5.09
C GLY A 244 10.48 12.65 5.82
N LEU A 245 10.28 13.78 5.14
CA LEU A 245 10.36 15.10 5.75
C LEU A 245 9.23 15.32 6.77
N MET A 246 8.00 14.92 6.45
CA MET A 246 6.90 14.93 7.42
C MET A 246 7.20 14.04 8.62
N ALA A 247 7.79 12.87 8.39
CA ALA A 247 8.11 11.92 9.47
C ALA A 247 9.15 12.51 10.41
N LEU A 248 10.12 13.24 9.87
CA LEU A 248 11.13 13.96 10.64
C LEU A 248 10.52 15.12 11.44
N ILE A 249 9.67 15.94 10.81
CA ILE A 249 8.98 17.05 11.51
C ILE A 249 8.09 16.50 12.62
N SER A 250 7.31 15.45 12.33
CA SER A 250 6.44 14.78 13.29
C SER A 250 7.23 14.15 14.43
N GLY A 251 8.31 13.43 14.11
CA GLY A 251 9.20 12.86 15.11
C GLY A 251 9.79 13.93 16.02
N ILE A 252 10.34 15.03 15.49
CA ILE A 252 10.89 16.12 16.30
C ILE A 252 9.82 16.75 17.19
N ALA A 253 8.63 17.02 16.65
CA ALA A 253 7.53 17.61 17.39
C ALA A 253 7.09 16.72 18.56
N HIS A 254 6.94 15.41 18.33
CA HIS A 254 6.59 14.45 19.38
C HIS A 254 7.74 14.20 20.35
N TYR A 255 9.00 14.27 19.91
CA TYR A 255 10.16 14.18 20.79
C TYR A 255 10.15 15.31 21.83
N ILE A 256 9.98 16.55 21.38
CA ILE A 256 9.93 17.72 22.27
C ILE A 256 8.83 17.57 23.31
N LEU A 257 7.64 17.10 22.91
CA LEU A 257 6.54 16.87 23.85
C LEU A 257 6.87 15.75 24.84
N LEU A 258 7.27 14.57 24.35
CA LEU A 258 7.50 13.39 25.19
C LEU A 258 8.64 13.63 26.18
N GLU A 259 9.70 14.31 25.74
CA GLU A 259 10.81 14.72 26.60
C GLU A 259 10.34 15.76 27.64
N SER A 260 9.49 16.73 27.26
CA SER A 260 8.97 17.74 28.21
C SER A 260 8.06 17.15 29.29
N LEU A 261 7.50 15.96 29.04
CA LEU A 261 6.68 15.20 29.98
C LEU A 261 7.48 14.09 30.68
N ASP A 262 8.81 14.06 30.51
CA ASP A 262 9.71 13.03 31.06
C ASP A 262 9.25 11.59 30.76
N VAL A 263 8.62 11.37 29.59
CA VAL A 263 8.13 10.05 29.19
C VAL A 263 9.33 9.16 28.83
N PRO A 264 9.45 7.95 29.41
CA PRO A 264 10.56 7.07 29.14
C PRO A 264 10.59 6.67 27.66
N TYR A 265 11.80 6.54 27.11
CA TYR A 265 12.04 6.21 25.71
C TYR A 265 11.52 7.25 24.69
N ALA A 266 11.36 8.52 25.10
CA ALA A 266 10.91 9.62 24.24
C ALA A 266 11.56 9.65 22.84
N PRO A 267 12.89 9.51 22.67
CA PRO A 267 13.49 9.51 21.33
C PRO A 267 13.00 8.37 20.42
N VAL A 268 12.86 7.16 20.99
CA VAL A 268 12.47 5.96 20.26
C VAL A 268 10.99 6.04 19.89
N LEU A 269 10.14 6.47 20.83
CA LEU A 269 8.71 6.70 20.62
C LEU A 269 8.45 7.82 19.61
N ALA A 270 9.23 8.88 19.63
CA ALA A 270 9.14 9.96 18.65
C ALA A 270 9.43 9.49 17.23
N VAL A 271 10.49 8.69 17.04
CA VAL A 271 10.80 8.08 15.73
C VAL A 271 9.68 7.13 15.30
N TRP A 272 9.12 6.34 16.23
CA TRP A 272 7.94 5.51 15.96
C TRP A 272 6.77 6.35 15.45
N VAL A 273 6.41 7.41 16.18
CA VAL A 273 5.28 8.25 15.80
C VAL A 273 5.49 8.86 14.43
N GLY A 274 6.68 9.41 14.19
CA GLY A 274 7.06 10.01 12.91
C GLY A 274 6.97 9.01 11.75
N LEU A 275 7.52 7.80 11.87
CA LEU A 275 7.47 6.80 10.80
C LEU A 275 6.06 6.26 10.59
N VAL A 276 5.40 5.81 11.67
CA VAL A 276 4.12 5.10 11.57
C VAL A 276 3.01 6.01 11.10
N SER A 277 2.96 7.26 11.57
CA SER A 277 1.97 8.25 11.12
C SER A 277 2.07 8.53 9.62
N GLN A 278 3.30 8.60 9.10
CA GLN A 278 3.52 9.00 7.70
C GLN A 278 3.48 7.85 6.72
N PHE A 279 3.92 6.67 7.11
CA PHE A 279 4.03 5.54 6.19
C PHE A 279 2.82 4.59 6.25
N ILE A 280 1.96 4.68 7.26
CA ILE A 280 0.68 3.94 7.32
C ILE A 280 -0.50 4.89 7.04
N PRO A 281 -1.12 4.86 5.85
CA PRO A 281 -2.21 5.76 5.51
C PRO A 281 -3.45 5.55 6.40
N THR A 282 -4.22 6.62 6.61
CA THR A 282 -5.54 6.68 7.29
C THR A 282 -5.56 6.34 8.79
N ILE A 283 -4.89 5.26 9.20
CA ILE A 283 -4.88 4.76 10.59
C ILE A 283 -3.54 5.07 11.27
N GLY A 284 -2.50 5.38 10.50
CA GLY A 284 -1.13 5.53 10.98
C GLY A 284 -0.99 6.46 12.17
N THR A 285 -1.58 7.65 12.15
CA THR A 285 -1.48 8.60 13.29
C THR A 285 -2.08 8.02 14.56
N TYR A 286 -3.23 7.36 14.48
CA TYR A 286 -3.89 6.79 15.65
C TYR A 286 -3.08 5.61 16.22
N LEU A 287 -2.56 4.75 15.35
CA LEU A 287 -1.68 3.64 15.75
C LEU A 287 -0.35 4.15 16.30
N ALA A 288 0.20 5.18 15.67
CA ALA A 288 1.43 5.86 16.06
C ALA A 288 1.30 6.45 17.46
N GLY A 289 0.23 7.19 17.74
CA GLY A 289 -0.02 7.84 19.03
C GLY A 289 -0.41 6.86 20.13
N ALA A 290 -0.99 5.70 19.81
CA ALA A 290 -1.43 4.72 20.80
C ALA A 290 -0.29 4.24 21.71
N LEU A 291 0.88 3.96 21.13
CA LEU A 291 2.01 3.44 21.89
C LEU A 291 2.57 4.48 22.90
N PRO A 292 2.95 5.71 22.50
CA PRO A 292 3.36 6.74 23.46
C PRO A 292 2.29 7.06 24.51
N MET A 293 1.00 7.03 24.14
CA MET A 293 -0.09 7.23 25.11
C MET A 293 -0.12 6.14 26.18
N LEU A 294 0.10 4.88 25.79
CA LEU A 294 0.21 3.75 26.70
C LEU A 294 1.43 3.88 27.62
N ILE A 295 2.59 4.29 27.08
CA ILE A 295 3.79 4.51 27.89
C ILE A 295 3.58 5.69 28.86
N ALA A 296 3.03 6.81 28.40
CA ALA A 296 2.74 7.97 29.25
C ALA A 296 1.77 7.62 30.38
N PHE A 297 0.79 6.75 30.13
CA PHE A 297 -0.18 6.30 31.13
C PHE A 297 0.49 5.58 32.30
N THR A 298 1.57 4.85 32.02
CA THR A 298 2.33 4.15 33.07
C THR A 298 3.10 5.07 34.01
N VAL A 299 3.28 6.33 33.63
CA VAL A 299 3.95 7.37 34.45
C VAL A 299 2.89 8.19 35.19
N ASP A 300 1.99 8.83 34.45
CA ASP A 300 0.90 9.64 35.00
C ASP A 300 -0.30 9.63 34.03
N PRO A 301 -1.53 9.29 34.47
CA PRO A 301 -2.72 9.33 33.63
C PRO A 301 -2.96 10.68 32.93
N TRP A 302 -2.55 11.81 33.53
CA TRP A 302 -2.68 13.14 32.93
C TRP A 302 -1.71 13.34 31.76
N PHE A 303 -0.55 12.70 31.76
CA PHE A 303 0.38 12.77 30.63
C PHE A 303 -0.22 12.14 29.38
N THR A 304 -0.97 11.04 29.51
CA THR A 304 -1.72 10.46 28.38
C THR A 304 -2.69 11.45 27.77
N LEU A 305 -3.38 12.24 28.59
CA LEU A 305 -4.33 13.25 28.12
C LEU A 305 -3.62 14.38 27.37
N TRP A 306 -2.47 14.84 27.87
CA TRP A 306 -1.64 15.82 27.17
C TRP A 306 -1.08 15.30 25.84
N VAL A 307 -0.60 14.04 25.81
CA VAL A 307 -0.14 13.38 24.58
C VAL A 307 -1.28 13.25 23.58
N LEU A 308 -2.48 12.84 24.02
CA LEU A 308 -3.66 12.73 23.16
C LEU A 308 -4.04 14.09 22.55
N ILE A 309 -4.13 15.13 23.37
CA ILE A 309 -4.44 16.49 22.91
C ILE A 309 -3.40 16.94 21.88
N PHE A 310 -2.12 16.73 22.16
CA PHE A 310 -1.06 17.10 21.24
C PHE A 310 -1.16 16.35 19.92
N VAL A 311 -1.35 15.01 19.92
CA VAL A 311 -1.50 14.21 18.70
C VAL A 311 -2.67 14.72 17.86
N VAL A 312 -3.81 15.05 18.49
CA VAL A 312 -4.98 15.60 17.79
C VAL A 312 -4.69 16.98 17.19
N VAL A 313 -4.08 17.89 17.96
CA VAL A 313 -3.72 19.25 17.49
C VAL A 313 -2.68 19.18 16.39
N TYR A 314 -1.64 18.36 16.57
CA TYR A 314 -0.59 18.13 15.58
C TYR A 314 -1.18 17.56 14.30
N GLN A 315 -2.12 16.62 14.38
CA GLN A 315 -2.79 16.08 13.19
C GLN A 315 -3.54 17.17 12.41
N GLN A 316 -4.19 18.12 13.09
CA GLN A 316 -4.83 19.25 12.41
C GLN A 316 -3.79 20.16 11.74
N PHE A 317 -2.71 20.48 12.44
CA PHE A 317 -1.62 21.26 11.89
C PHE A 317 -0.99 20.57 10.67
N GLU A 318 -0.77 19.27 10.74
CA GLU A 318 -0.26 18.47 9.62
C GLU A 318 -1.22 18.53 8.44
N ASN A 319 -2.52 18.25 8.65
CA ASN A 319 -3.53 18.22 7.59
C ASN A 319 -3.73 19.58 6.91
N TYR A 320 -3.76 20.67 7.67
CA TYR A 320 -4.08 22.00 7.13
C TYR A 320 -2.85 22.82 6.71
N VAL A 321 -1.67 22.59 7.30
CA VAL A 321 -0.49 23.42 7.07
C VAL A 321 0.62 22.65 6.36
N LEU A 322 1.04 21.50 6.90
CA LEU A 322 2.18 20.76 6.35
C LEU A 322 1.83 20.04 5.06
N GLN A 323 0.72 19.30 5.04
CA GLN A 323 0.31 18.47 3.93
C GLN A 323 0.12 19.26 2.62
N PRO A 324 -0.59 20.41 2.61
CA PRO A 324 -0.73 21.20 1.39
C PRO A 324 0.61 21.81 0.93
N LYS A 325 1.52 22.15 1.85
CA LYS A 325 2.82 22.76 1.50
C LYS A 325 3.84 21.75 0.98
N LEU A 326 3.84 20.53 1.51
CA LEU A 326 4.85 19.51 1.20
C LEU A 326 4.40 18.50 0.13
N THR A 327 3.09 18.24 -0.02
CA THR A 327 2.57 17.17 -0.91
C THR A 327 1.87 17.69 -2.16
N SER A 328 1.43 18.95 -2.21
CA SER A 328 0.64 19.51 -3.33
C SER A 328 1.31 19.46 -4.71
N LYS A 329 2.65 19.36 -4.77
CA LYS A 329 3.39 19.32 -6.04
C LYS A 329 3.69 17.91 -6.54
N THR A 330 3.36 16.88 -5.77
CA THR A 330 4.01 15.56 -5.93
C THR A 330 3.09 14.46 -6.40
N VAL A 331 1.87 14.36 -5.86
CA VAL A 331 0.91 13.31 -6.25
C VAL A 331 -0.53 13.81 -6.10
N ASP A 332 -1.17 14.15 -7.21
CA ASP A 332 -2.60 14.50 -7.28
C ASP A 332 -3.42 13.23 -7.55
N ILE A 333 -3.66 12.44 -6.51
CA ILE A 333 -4.49 11.23 -6.56
C ILE A 333 -5.74 11.46 -5.71
N HIS A 334 -6.90 11.10 -6.27
CA HIS A 334 -8.16 11.14 -5.54
C HIS A 334 -8.09 10.28 -4.27
N PRO A 335 -8.50 10.77 -3.07
CA PRO A 335 -8.34 10.05 -1.80
C PRO A 335 -8.89 8.61 -1.83
N ALA A 336 -10.03 8.38 -2.48
CA ALA A 336 -10.61 7.05 -2.62
C ALA A 336 -9.71 6.07 -3.40
N VAL A 337 -9.00 6.57 -4.44
CA VAL A 337 -8.07 5.76 -5.24
C VAL A 337 -6.82 5.43 -4.42
N ALA A 338 -6.31 6.40 -3.64
CA ALA A 338 -5.18 6.18 -2.74
C ALA A 338 -5.54 5.19 -1.62
N PHE A 339 -6.74 5.28 -1.04
CA PHE A 339 -7.19 4.35 0.00
C PHE A 339 -7.42 2.95 -0.57
N GLY A 340 -8.13 2.84 -1.69
CA GLY A 340 -8.36 1.56 -2.37
C GLY A 340 -7.06 0.89 -2.82
N SER A 341 -6.07 1.66 -3.26
CA SER A 341 -4.77 1.10 -3.64
C SER A 341 -4.00 0.54 -2.45
N VAL A 342 -4.06 1.19 -1.29
CA VAL A 342 -3.42 0.71 -0.06
C VAL A 342 -4.05 -0.61 0.40
N ILE A 343 -5.38 -0.71 0.35
CA ILE A 343 -6.10 -1.96 0.66
C ILE A 343 -5.69 -3.07 -0.31
N ALA A 344 -5.72 -2.78 -1.62
CA ALA A 344 -5.33 -3.75 -2.65
C ALA A 344 -3.86 -4.18 -2.50
N GLY A 345 -2.95 -3.22 -2.26
CA GLY A 345 -1.54 -3.49 -2.00
C GLY A 345 -1.32 -4.34 -0.76
N THR A 346 -2.06 -4.05 0.33
CA THR A 346 -2.03 -4.84 1.56
C THR A 346 -2.49 -6.28 1.30
N ALA A 347 -3.58 -6.46 0.55
CA ALA A 347 -4.09 -7.79 0.22
C ALA A 347 -3.13 -8.59 -0.66
N LEU A 348 -2.40 -7.93 -1.56
CA LEU A 348 -1.50 -8.60 -2.52
C LEU A 348 -0.11 -8.89 -1.93
N LEU A 349 0.48 -7.94 -1.23
CA LEU A 349 1.90 -7.98 -0.81
C LEU A 349 2.09 -7.66 0.69
N GLY A 350 1.01 -7.64 1.48
CA GLY A 350 1.06 -7.33 2.90
C GLY A 350 1.49 -5.88 3.20
N ALA A 351 2.16 -5.68 4.33
CA ALA A 351 2.61 -4.35 4.78
C ALA A 351 3.50 -3.65 3.73
N VAL A 352 4.31 -4.40 3.00
CA VAL A 352 5.16 -3.86 1.94
C VAL A 352 4.32 -3.33 0.78
N GLY A 353 3.25 -4.04 0.38
CA GLY A 353 2.34 -3.55 -0.66
C GLY A 353 1.58 -2.30 -0.25
N ALA A 354 1.21 -2.17 1.03
CA ALA A 354 0.58 -0.97 1.57
C ALA A 354 1.47 0.29 1.39
N LEU A 355 2.77 0.17 1.70
CA LEU A 355 3.75 1.26 1.59
C LEU A 355 3.94 1.74 0.16
N ILE A 356 3.96 0.79 -0.78
CA ILE A 356 4.31 1.04 -2.18
C ILE A 356 3.07 1.37 -3.02
N ALA A 357 1.86 1.04 -2.53
CA ALA A 357 0.61 1.18 -3.29
C ALA A 357 0.38 2.57 -3.89
N ILE A 358 0.62 3.63 -3.11
CA ILE A 358 0.37 5.00 -3.56
C ILE A 358 1.35 5.38 -4.69
N PRO A 359 2.68 5.24 -4.52
CA PRO A 359 3.62 5.37 -5.63
C PRO A 359 3.28 4.51 -6.83
N ALA A 360 2.94 3.23 -6.62
CA ALA A 360 2.62 2.30 -7.71
C ALA A 360 1.43 2.77 -8.54
N VAL A 361 0.37 3.22 -7.90
CA VAL A 361 -0.80 3.78 -8.59
C VAL A 361 -0.47 5.13 -9.22
N ALA A 362 0.35 5.98 -8.58
CA ALA A 362 0.81 7.24 -9.17
C ALA A 362 1.60 7.01 -10.47
N THR A 363 2.49 6.01 -10.46
CA THR A 363 3.27 5.60 -11.64
C THR A 363 2.36 5.01 -12.70
N LEU A 364 1.44 4.11 -12.33
CA LEU A 364 0.51 3.48 -13.26
C LEU A 364 -0.38 4.54 -13.93
N GLN A 365 -0.91 5.48 -13.16
CA GLN A 365 -1.72 6.59 -13.69
C GLN A 365 -0.90 7.50 -14.61
N ALA A 366 0.38 7.72 -14.32
CA ALA A 366 1.26 8.48 -15.21
C ALA A 366 1.55 7.75 -16.53
N PHE A 367 1.79 6.43 -16.49
CA PHE A 367 1.95 5.60 -17.68
C PHE A 367 0.66 5.54 -18.51
N LEU A 368 -0.48 5.31 -17.86
CA LEU A 368 -1.79 5.31 -18.51
C LEU A 368 -2.10 6.68 -19.10
N GLY A 369 -1.81 7.78 -18.40
CA GLY A 369 -2.01 9.14 -18.93
C GLY A 369 -1.08 9.50 -20.09
N ALA A 370 0.08 8.85 -20.22
CA ALA A 370 0.97 9.01 -21.37
C ALA A 370 0.48 8.25 -22.61
N TYR A 371 -0.23 7.13 -22.41
CA TYR A 371 -0.74 6.28 -23.49
C TYR A 371 -2.19 6.59 -23.89
N VAL A 372 -3.01 7.01 -22.92
CA VAL A 372 -4.41 7.40 -23.10
C VAL A 372 -4.44 8.90 -23.40
N LYS A 373 -4.76 9.25 -24.66
CA LYS A 373 -5.08 10.62 -25.07
C LYS A 373 -6.24 11.11 -24.18
N ARG A 374 -5.95 11.96 -23.21
CA ARG A 374 -6.97 12.63 -22.41
C ARG A 374 -7.60 13.68 -23.33
N TYR A 375 -8.76 13.35 -23.90
CA TYR A 375 -9.57 14.31 -24.62
C TYR A 375 -10.10 15.31 -23.58
N ASP A 376 -9.99 16.61 -23.89
CA ASP A 376 -10.66 17.62 -23.06
C ASP A 376 -12.13 17.24 -22.96
N VAL A 377 -12.62 17.17 -21.72
CA VAL A 377 -14.02 16.91 -21.48
C VAL A 377 -14.77 18.10 -22.06
N THR A 378 -15.66 17.83 -23.02
CA THR A 378 -16.50 18.85 -23.62
C THR A 378 -17.19 19.63 -22.50
N ASP A 379 -17.17 20.97 -22.55
CA ASP A 379 -17.81 21.85 -21.57
C ASP A 379 -19.34 21.68 -21.61
N ASP A 380 -19.82 20.52 -21.20
CA ASP A 380 -21.24 20.21 -21.06
C ASP A 380 -21.67 20.64 -19.65
N PRO A 381 -22.73 21.45 -19.52
CA PRO A 381 -23.26 21.88 -18.22
C PRO A 381 -23.67 20.73 -17.28
N ARG A 382 -23.71 19.47 -17.74
CA ARG A 382 -23.90 18.27 -16.91
C ARG A 382 -22.62 17.79 -16.22
N VAL A 383 -21.44 18.11 -16.75
CA VAL A 383 -20.12 17.78 -16.17
C VAL A 383 -19.81 18.72 -15.01
N HIS A 384 -20.24 19.97 -15.12
CA HIS A 384 -20.34 20.86 -13.98
C HIS A 384 -21.58 20.46 -13.17
N GLY A 385 -21.40 19.54 -12.21
CA GLY A 385 -22.44 19.30 -11.19
C GLY A 385 -22.92 20.65 -10.66
N HIS A 386 -24.24 20.84 -10.54
CA HIS A 386 -24.93 22.10 -10.23
C HIS A 386 -24.38 22.80 -8.96
N ARG A 387 -23.18 23.37 -9.04
CA ARG A 387 -22.76 24.47 -8.21
C ARG A 387 -23.29 25.70 -8.90
N GLY A 388 -24.59 25.91 -8.71
CA GLY A 388 -25.21 27.20 -8.94
C GLY A 388 -24.37 28.22 -8.17
N ARG A 389 -23.52 28.93 -8.91
CA ARG A 389 -22.78 30.08 -8.45
C ARG A 389 -23.83 31.15 -8.21
N ARG A 390 -24.55 31.08 -7.09
CA ARG A 390 -25.25 32.25 -6.55
C ARG A 390 -24.16 33.29 -6.37
N PRO A 391 -24.24 34.47 -7.01
CA PRO A 391 -23.46 35.61 -6.58
C PRO A 391 -23.94 35.89 -5.16
N GLY A 392 -23.22 35.35 -4.18
CA GLY A 392 -23.41 35.73 -2.79
C GLY A 392 -23.13 37.22 -2.76
N ALA A 393 -24.19 38.01 -2.64
CA ALA A 393 -24.12 39.40 -2.23
C ALA A 393 -23.16 39.44 -1.03
N GLY A 394 -22.01 40.07 -1.23
CA GLY A 394 -20.98 40.19 -0.22
C GLY A 394 -21.53 40.95 0.98
N LEU A 395 -22.00 40.23 1.98
CA LEU A 395 -22.50 40.78 3.24
C LEU A 395 -21.40 41.43 4.10
N PHE A 396 -20.16 41.50 3.60
CA PHE A 396 -19.01 42.14 4.25
C PHE A 396 -18.21 43.09 3.33
N ALA A 397 -18.77 43.51 2.20
CA ALA A 397 -18.15 44.52 1.34
C ALA A 397 -18.87 45.87 1.45
N ARG A 398 -18.68 46.57 2.58
CA ARG A 398 -18.69 48.04 2.81
C ARG A 398 -18.94 48.29 4.30
N PRO A 399 -18.01 48.98 4.99
CA PRO A 399 -18.13 50.43 5.02
C PRO A 399 -16.75 51.11 4.95
N ARG A 400 -16.35 51.52 3.75
CA ARG A 400 -15.27 52.53 3.56
C ARG A 400 -15.78 53.82 2.91
N GLU A 401 -17.09 53.90 2.64
CA GLU A 401 -17.73 55.08 2.03
C GLU A 401 -18.36 56.05 3.04
N LEU A 402 -18.29 55.76 4.35
CA LEU A 402 -18.78 56.67 5.40
C LEU A 402 -17.72 57.67 5.90
N TRP A 403 -16.46 57.57 5.44
CA TRP A 403 -15.37 58.49 5.81
C TRP A 403 -14.95 59.45 4.68
N ALA A 404 -15.66 59.46 3.54
CA ALA A 404 -15.41 60.35 2.41
C ALA A 404 -16.50 61.42 2.23
N ARG A 405 -17.14 61.85 3.33
CA ARG A 405 -18.03 63.02 3.33
C ARG A 405 -17.62 63.96 4.45
N GLN A 406 -16.66 64.81 4.16
CA GLN A 406 -16.46 66.04 4.93
C GLN A 406 -17.07 67.20 4.12
N PRO A 407 -17.78 68.15 4.75
CA PRO A 407 -18.72 69.02 4.07
C PRO A 407 -18.03 70.23 3.45
N ALA A 408 -18.65 70.74 2.38
CA ALA A 408 -18.35 72.01 1.75
C ALA A 408 -18.31 73.17 2.76
N GLN A 409 -17.28 74.02 2.65
CA GLN A 409 -17.30 75.38 3.15
C GLN A 409 -17.36 76.36 1.97
N HIS A 410 -18.51 77.03 1.90
CA HIS A 410 -18.91 78.32 1.31
C HIS A 410 -18.19 78.96 0.11
N PRO A 411 -18.97 79.50 -0.86
CA PRO A 411 -18.54 80.55 -1.78
C PRO A 411 -18.92 81.96 -1.29
N ALA A 412 -18.03 82.94 -1.48
CA ALA A 412 -18.30 84.38 -1.60
C ALA A 412 -17.03 85.00 -2.24
N ASP A 413 -17.00 85.17 -3.56
CA ASP A 413 -17.34 86.42 -4.25
C ASP A 413 -16.41 87.58 -3.87
N THR A 414 -15.49 87.96 -4.77
CA THR A 414 -15.42 89.33 -5.33
C THR A 414 -14.20 89.51 -6.27
N ARG A 415 -14.53 89.90 -7.50
CA ARG A 415 -13.95 91.00 -8.30
C ARG A 415 -12.46 91.01 -8.68
N SER A 416 -12.29 90.89 -10.00
CA SER A 416 -11.65 91.85 -10.92
C SER A 416 -10.19 92.29 -10.73
N SER A 417 -9.53 92.28 -11.88
CA SER A 417 -8.53 93.24 -12.38
C SER A 417 -7.05 92.91 -12.21
N GLY A 418 -6.41 92.82 -13.38
CA GLY A 418 -5.02 93.14 -13.62
C GLY A 418 -4.04 92.07 -13.18
N GLU A 419 -2.89 91.87 -13.77
CA GLU A 419 -2.24 92.44 -14.95
C GLU A 419 -0.97 91.57 -15.13
N ASN A 420 -0.40 91.58 -16.33
CA ASN A 420 0.93 91.03 -16.59
C ASN A 420 1.98 91.48 -15.56
N ALA A 421 2.96 90.63 -15.26
CA ALA A 421 4.38 90.87 -15.59
C ALA A 421 5.35 90.05 -14.71
N ILE A 422 6.29 89.40 -15.42
CA ILE A 422 7.62 88.88 -15.03
C ILE A 422 7.67 87.55 -14.28
#